data_AF-A0A352SGS2-F1
#
_entry.id   AF-A0A352SGS2-F1
#
_cell.length_a   1.000
_cell.length_b   1.000
_cell.length_c   1.000
_cell.angle_alpha   90.00
_cell.angle_beta   90.00
_cell.angle_gamma   90.00
#
_symmetry.space_group_name_H-M   'P 1'
#
loop_
_entity.id
_entity.type
_entity.pdbx_description
1 polymer ?
#
loop_
_entity_poly.entity_id
_entity_poly.type
_entity_poly.pdbx_seq_one_letter_code
_entity_poly.pdbx_strand_id
1 'polypeptide(L)'
;MAVSSTSDLTTALEDLTYGTTERKVNQRGSSELGKDEFLKLLVTQLQNQDPLNPQDDTQFISQLAQFSALEQMTNMSSTMSNTSAYSLVGKEVIVQTTDSAGTYKEVRGTVDCVEMKNGKAMLVVDGNSYDLDDLVQVMDSYYAIKEYLPSVTAQTKTYDLSNPSLIDVSIDLGSKGYEASSVAVVLNGQYIDSKYLKYDNGTLTISPEAFSELEPGDYYLGFYFDDPLKTTVKDKVCIKVVRSGIPNGDKDSSDANKDTEKAEETEKTEAE
;
A
#
# COMPACT_ATOMS: atom_id res chain seq x y z
N MET A 1 -28.63 15.19 68.77
CA MET A 1 -29.37 15.71 67.59
C MET A 1 -28.92 14.91 66.39
N ALA A 2 -29.89 14.47 65.58
CA ALA A 2 -29.78 13.37 64.65
C ALA A 2 -28.78 13.61 63.50
N VAL A 3 -28.11 12.53 63.15
CA VAL A 3 -27.34 12.30 61.92
C VAL A 3 -28.23 12.50 60.68
N SER A 4 -27.88 13.45 59.82
CA SER A 4 -28.40 13.49 58.44
C SER A 4 -27.53 12.55 57.62
N SER A 5 -28.18 11.50 57.11
CA SER A 5 -27.57 10.33 56.48
C SER A 5 -27.07 10.61 55.07
N THR A 6 -26.02 9.89 54.68
CA THR A 6 -25.48 9.68 53.33
C THR A 6 -26.52 9.39 52.21
N SER A 7 -27.77 9.15 52.58
CA SER A 7 -28.94 9.01 51.70
C SER A 7 -29.24 10.26 50.86
N ASP A 8 -28.92 11.45 51.36
CA ASP A 8 -29.23 12.71 50.65
C ASP A 8 -28.27 12.95 49.46
N LEU A 9 -27.02 12.46 49.55
CA LEU A 9 -26.02 12.53 48.47
C LEU A 9 -26.25 11.46 47.39
N THR A 10 -26.71 10.27 47.78
CA THR A 10 -27.08 9.22 46.81
C THR A 10 -28.33 9.61 46.00
N THR A 11 -29.27 10.34 46.61
CA THR A 11 -30.47 10.84 45.92
C THR A 11 -30.12 11.92 44.87
N ALA A 12 -29.11 12.76 45.14
CA ALA A 12 -28.62 13.75 44.17
C ALA A 12 -27.85 13.15 42.99
N LEU A 13 -27.28 11.94 43.15
CA LEU A 13 -26.57 11.21 42.09
C LEU A 13 -27.52 10.37 41.22
N GLU A 14 -28.63 9.88 41.78
CA GLU A 14 -29.66 9.15 41.00
C GLU A 14 -30.45 10.07 40.04
N ASP A 15 -30.67 11.34 40.39
CA ASP A 15 -31.37 12.32 39.54
C ASP A 15 -30.60 12.70 38.26
N LEU A 16 -29.30 12.35 38.19
CA LEU A 16 -28.46 12.54 37.00
C LEU A 16 -28.54 11.38 35.98
N THR A 17 -29.21 10.27 36.31
CA THR A 17 -29.15 9.06 35.45
C THR A 17 -30.46 8.60 34.83
N TYR A 18 -31.64 9.06 35.26
CA TYR A 18 -32.89 8.71 34.59
C TYR A 18 -33.93 9.83 34.60
N GLY A 19 -33.74 10.80 33.72
CA GLY A 19 -34.72 11.84 33.38
C GLY A 19 -35.06 11.84 31.90
N THR A 20 -35.85 10.87 31.45
CA THR A 20 -36.46 10.87 30.11
C THR A 20 -37.48 12.00 30.03
N THR A 21 -37.03 13.20 29.69
CA THR A 21 -37.92 14.26 29.20
C THR A 21 -37.31 14.85 27.95
N GLU A 22 -38.02 14.67 26.84
CA GLU A 22 -37.68 15.19 25.52
C GLU A 22 -37.45 16.70 25.59
N ARG A 23 -36.18 17.11 25.60
CA ARG A 23 -35.76 18.42 25.13
C ARG A 23 -34.82 18.23 23.97
N LYS A 24 -35.30 18.60 22.78
CA LYS A 24 -34.45 18.83 21.59
C LYS A 24 -33.37 19.86 21.97
N VAL A 25 -32.19 19.38 22.32
CA VAL A 25 -30.99 20.20 22.40
C VAL A 25 -30.10 19.74 21.26
N ASN A 26 -29.89 20.65 20.30
CA ASN A 26 -28.94 20.48 19.21
C ASN A 26 -27.60 19.98 19.76
N GLN A 27 -27.16 18.81 19.29
CA GLN A 27 -25.79 18.33 19.45
C GLN A 27 -24.83 19.34 18.80
N ARG A 28 -24.30 20.26 19.59
CA ARG A 28 -23.02 20.93 19.34
C ARG A 28 -22.26 21.01 20.67
N GLY A 29 -21.20 20.20 20.79
CA GLY A 29 -20.06 20.46 21.69
C GLY A 29 -20.24 20.20 23.18
N SER A 30 -20.84 19.08 23.60
CA SER A 30 -21.06 18.81 25.04
C SER A 30 -19.85 18.32 25.85
N SER A 31 -18.73 17.89 25.22
CA SER A 31 -17.54 17.44 25.99
C SER A 31 -16.64 18.58 26.46
N GLU A 32 -16.59 19.70 25.73
CA GLU A 32 -15.74 20.84 26.11
C GLU A 32 -16.37 21.68 27.22
N LEU A 33 -17.71 21.82 27.19
CA LEU A 33 -18.46 22.61 28.16
C LEU A 33 -18.44 22.01 29.59
N GLY A 34 -18.35 20.68 29.72
CA GLY A 34 -18.29 20.02 31.03
C GLY A 34 -16.97 20.19 31.77
N LYS A 35 -15.85 20.38 31.07
CA LYS A 35 -14.52 20.57 31.67
C LYS A 35 -14.38 21.97 32.28
N ASP A 36 -14.85 22.99 31.58
CA ASP A 36 -14.76 24.39 32.04
C ASP A 36 -15.69 24.66 33.22
N GLU A 37 -16.90 24.10 33.20
CA GLU A 37 -17.86 24.21 34.30
C GLU A 37 -17.37 23.43 35.54
N PHE A 38 -16.70 22.30 35.32
CA PHE A 38 -16.03 21.54 36.39
C PHE A 38 -14.82 22.28 36.98
N LEU A 39 -13.92 22.83 36.16
CA LEU A 39 -12.77 23.62 36.64
C LEU A 39 -13.22 24.84 37.45
N LYS A 40 -14.36 25.44 37.09
CA LYS A 40 -14.98 26.52 37.85
C LYS A 40 -15.52 26.06 39.20
N LEU A 41 -16.18 24.91 39.25
CA LEU A 41 -16.62 24.30 40.51
C LEU A 41 -15.41 23.91 41.39
N LEU A 42 -14.35 23.39 40.79
CA LEU A 42 -13.10 23.02 41.46
C LEU A 42 -12.40 24.23 42.10
N VAL A 43 -12.26 25.32 41.36
CA VAL A 43 -11.71 26.58 41.90
C VAL A 43 -12.60 27.13 43.02
N THR A 44 -13.92 27.01 42.87
CA THR A 44 -14.88 27.47 43.90
C THR A 44 -14.79 26.64 45.18
N GLN A 45 -14.56 25.33 45.08
CA GLN A 45 -14.36 24.45 46.23
C GLN A 45 -13.02 24.74 46.91
N LEU A 46 -11.92 24.88 46.16
CA LEU A 46 -10.60 25.27 46.69
C LEU A 46 -10.61 26.61 47.45
N GLN A 47 -11.43 27.57 47.01
CA GLN A 47 -11.60 28.86 47.70
C GLN A 47 -12.37 28.75 49.03
N ASN A 48 -13.11 27.66 49.27
CA ASN A 48 -13.98 27.48 50.43
C ASN A 48 -13.60 26.27 51.32
N GLN A 49 -12.43 25.68 51.15
CA GLN A 49 -11.98 24.53 51.96
C GLN A 49 -11.61 24.94 53.40
N ASP A 50 -12.01 24.11 54.36
CA ASP A 50 -11.47 24.10 55.73
C ASP A 50 -10.10 23.40 55.71
N PRO A 51 -9.00 24.05 56.16
CA PRO A 51 -7.63 23.52 56.08
C PRO A 51 -7.39 22.19 56.84
N LEU A 52 -8.35 21.68 57.61
CA LEU A 52 -8.19 20.49 58.44
C LEU A 52 -8.52 19.14 57.74
N ASN A 53 -9.07 19.11 56.51
CA ASN A 53 -9.33 17.84 55.78
C ASN A 53 -9.17 17.92 54.23
N PRO A 54 -7.94 18.04 53.70
CA PRO A 54 -7.69 18.19 52.25
C PRO A 54 -7.62 16.90 51.41
N GLN A 55 -7.82 15.70 51.99
CA GLN A 55 -7.47 14.44 51.30
C GLN A 55 -8.53 13.88 50.34
N ASP A 56 -9.83 14.01 50.64
CA ASP A 56 -10.89 13.40 49.81
C ASP A 56 -11.03 14.10 48.44
N ASP A 57 -10.93 15.43 48.39
CA ASP A 57 -11.08 16.18 47.14
C ASP A 57 -9.89 15.97 46.19
N THR A 58 -8.68 15.75 46.73
CA THR A 58 -7.49 15.44 45.93
C THR A 58 -7.62 14.09 45.20
N GLN A 59 -8.25 13.11 45.84
CA GLN A 59 -8.46 11.77 45.26
C GLN A 59 -9.53 11.79 44.15
N PHE A 60 -10.57 12.61 44.28
CA PHE A 60 -11.57 12.80 43.23
C PHE A 60 -11.01 13.54 42.00
N ILE A 61 -10.24 14.60 42.22
CA ILE A 61 -9.54 15.34 41.15
C ILE A 61 -8.61 14.40 40.37
N SER A 62 -7.87 13.54 41.08
CA SER A 62 -6.97 12.58 40.46
C SER A 62 -7.70 11.57 39.57
N GLN A 63 -8.87 11.09 39.99
CA GLN A 63 -9.72 10.18 39.19
C GLN A 63 -10.31 10.89 37.97
N LEU A 64 -10.80 12.12 38.11
CA LEU A 64 -11.32 12.89 36.97
C LEU A 64 -10.24 13.26 35.96
N ALA A 65 -9.04 13.62 36.44
CA ALA A 65 -7.88 13.83 35.58
C ALA A 65 -7.53 12.55 34.79
N GLN A 66 -7.61 11.36 35.44
CA GLN A 66 -7.47 10.07 34.76
C GLN A 66 -8.55 9.84 33.70
N PHE A 67 -9.82 10.07 34.01
CA PHE A 67 -10.91 9.95 33.02
C PHE A 67 -10.74 10.93 31.85
N SER A 68 -10.37 12.18 32.12
CA SER A 68 -10.12 13.20 31.10
C SER A 68 -8.95 12.84 30.19
N ALA A 69 -7.91 12.21 30.74
CA ALA A 69 -6.78 11.72 29.96
C ALA A 69 -7.18 10.52 29.07
N LEU A 70 -7.98 9.59 29.60
CA LEU A 70 -8.52 8.47 28.81
C LEU A 70 -9.43 8.97 27.67
N GLU A 71 -10.31 9.92 27.94
CA GLU A 71 -11.17 10.53 26.91
C GLU A 71 -10.32 11.20 25.80
N GLN A 72 -9.28 11.96 26.17
CA GLN A 72 -8.37 12.54 25.19
C GLN A 72 -7.64 11.47 24.37
N MET A 73 -7.23 10.36 24.99
CA MET A 73 -6.60 9.25 24.29
C MET A 73 -7.57 8.57 23.32
N THR A 74 -8.84 8.37 23.71
CA THR A 74 -9.89 7.86 22.83
C THR A 74 -10.16 8.80 21.66
N ASN A 75 -10.21 10.12 21.90
CA ASN A 75 -10.39 11.13 20.85
C ASN A 75 -9.21 11.15 19.88
N MET A 76 -7.98 11.02 20.39
CA MET A 76 -6.77 10.93 19.57
C MET A 76 -6.76 9.65 18.73
N SER A 77 -7.10 8.51 19.33
CA SER A 77 -7.22 7.22 18.62
C SER A 77 -8.27 7.31 17.51
N SER A 78 -9.42 7.93 17.78
CA SER A 78 -10.47 8.17 16.78
C SER A 78 -9.97 9.07 15.64
N THR A 79 -9.26 10.15 15.97
CA THR A 79 -8.67 11.05 14.97
C THR A 79 -7.64 10.34 14.09
N MET A 80 -6.80 9.48 14.68
CA MET A 80 -5.80 8.70 13.96
C MET A 80 -6.48 7.67 13.03
N SER A 81 -7.51 6.97 13.51
CA SER A 81 -8.31 6.04 12.71
C SER A 81 -8.93 6.75 11.51
N ASN A 82 -9.56 7.91 11.73
CA ASN A 82 -10.14 8.72 10.65
C ASN A 82 -9.09 9.19 9.64
N THR A 83 -7.90 9.60 10.12
CA THR A 83 -6.80 10.03 9.26
C THR A 83 -6.29 8.89 8.38
N SER A 84 -6.16 7.68 8.95
CA SER A 84 -5.81 6.48 8.19
C SER A 84 -6.82 6.20 7.09
N ALA A 85 -8.12 6.30 7.36
CA ALA A 85 -9.17 6.11 6.36
C ALA A 85 -9.01 7.06 5.15
N TYR A 86 -8.70 8.35 5.39
CA TYR A 86 -8.49 9.30 4.29
C TYR A 86 -7.34 8.91 3.35
N SER A 87 -6.30 8.27 3.87
CA SER A 87 -5.17 7.79 3.06
C SER A 87 -5.52 6.60 2.16
N LEU A 88 -6.68 5.96 2.38
CA LEU A 88 -7.14 4.81 1.62
C LEU A 88 -7.92 5.19 0.35
N VAL A 89 -8.36 6.44 0.23
CA VAL A 89 -9.08 6.91 -0.98
C VAL A 89 -8.23 6.66 -2.23
N GLY A 90 -8.83 6.01 -3.23
CA GLY A 90 -8.18 5.60 -4.48
C GLY A 90 -7.32 4.35 -4.39
N LYS A 91 -7.13 3.77 -3.21
CA LYS A 91 -6.49 2.45 -3.04
C LYS A 91 -7.51 1.34 -3.21
N GLU A 92 -7.02 0.19 -3.64
CA GLU A 92 -7.84 -1.01 -3.67
C GLU A 92 -7.82 -1.69 -2.31
N VAL A 93 -8.99 -2.08 -1.82
CA VAL A 93 -9.15 -2.67 -0.49
C VAL A 93 -9.98 -3.95 -0.57
N ILE A 94 -9.79 -4.80 0.42
CA ILE A 94 -10.69 -5.91 0.72
C ILE A 94 -11.31 -5.62 2.08
N VAL A 95 -12.64 -5.54 2.12
CA VAL A 95 -13.42 -5.40 3.35
C VAL A 95 -14.23 -6.67 3.59
N GLN A 96 -14.36 -7.06 4.85
CA GLN A 96 -15.14 -8.22 5.26
C GLN A 96 -16.53 -7.77 5.72
N THR A 97 -17.55 -8.41 5.17
CA THR A 97 -18.95 -8.20 5.55
C THR A 97 -19.51 -9.48 6.12
N THR A 98 -20.50 -9.38 7.00
CA THR A 98 -21.23 -10.54 7.50
C THR A 98 -22.65 -10.49 6.96
N ASP A 99 -23.08 -11.53 6.26
CA ASP A 99 -24.44 -11.61 5.75
C ASP A 99 -25.46 -11.90 6.87
N SER A 100 -26.75 -11.86 6.54
CA SER A 100 -27.83 -12.14 7.51
C SER A 100 -27.80 -13.55 8.10
N ALA A 101 -27.01 -14.46 7.53
CA ALA A 101 -26.82 -15.83 8.01
C ALA A 101 -25.56 -15.99 8.88
N GLY A 102 -24.81 -14.91 9.12
CA GLY A 102 -23.56 -14.94 9.91
C GLY A 102 -22.34 -15.41 9.10
N THR A 103 -22.45 -15.50 7.78
CA THR A 103 -21.34 -15.93 6.91
C THR A 103 -20.51 -14.72 6.52
N TYR A 104 -19.19 -14.85 6.65
CA TYR A 104 -18.26 -13.82 6.20
C TYR A 104 -18.15 -13.82 4.68
N LYS A 105 -18.22 -12.63 4.09
CA LYS A 105 -18.03 -12.37 2.66
C LYS A 105 -17.08 -11.20 2.46
N GLU A 106 -16.11 -11.38 1.58
CA GLU A 106 -15.19 -10.32 1.19
C GLU A 106 -15.76 -9.49 0.02
N VAL A 107 -15.58 -8.18 0.11
CA VAL A 107 -15.83 -7.22 -0.96
C VAL A 107 -14.51 -6.59 -1.32
N ARG A 108 -14.09 -6.77 -2.58
CA ARG A 108 -12.89 -6.17 -3.15
C ARG A 108 -13.30 -5.02 -4.05
N GLY A 109 -12.70 -3.85 -3.86
CA GLY A 109 -12.97 -2.69 -4.69
C GLY A 109 -12.07 -1.50 -4.34
N THR A 110 -12.14 -0.46 -5.16
CA THR A 110 -11.43 0.80 -4.89
C THR A 110 -12.22 1.66 -3.92
N VAL A 111 -11.55 2.31 -2.97
CA VAL A 111 -12.21 3.28 -2.08
C VAL A 111 -12.51 4.55 -2.86
N ASP A 112 -13.78 4.81 -3.13
CA ASP A 112 -14.27 5.97 -3.86
C ASP A 112 -14.08 7.26 -3.05
N CYS A 113 -14.47 7.21 -1.78
CA CYS A 113 -14.36 8.32 -0.84
C CYS A 113 -14.46 7.83 0.61
N VAL A 114 -14.36 8.77 1.56
CA VAL A 114 -14.60 8.54 2.98
C VAL A 114 -15.78 9.40 3.44
N GLU A 115 -16.74 8.77 4.10
CA GLU A 115 -17.89 9.43 4.73
C GLU A 115 -17.71 9.50 6.24
N MET A 116 -18.10 10.63 6.85
CA MET A 116 -18.12 10.76 8.30
C MET A 116 -19.51 10.42 8.84
N LYS A 117 -19.63 9.36 9.65
CA LYS A 117 -20.86 8.99 10.36
C LYS A 117 -20.60 8.92 11.86
N ASN A 118 -21.33 9.73 12.62
CA ASN A 118 -21.20 9.82 14.08
C ASN A 118 -19.74 10.06 14.57
N GLY A 119 -18.94 10.83 13.80
CA GLY A 119 -17.54 11.10 14.12
C GLY A 119 -16.55 10.01 13.72
N LYS A 120 -17.02 8.88 13.17
CA LYS A 120 -16.20 7.80 12.61
C LYS A 120 -16.13 7.91 11.10
N ALA A 121 -14.94 7.70 10.54
CA ALA A 121 -14.72 7.59 9.10
C ALA A 121 -15.17 6.22 8.60
N MET A 122 -15.93 6.23 7.50
CA MET A 122 -16.45 5.06 6.81
C MET A 122 -15.89 5.03 5.39
N LEU A 123 -15.38 3.89 4.95
CA LEU A 123 -14.91 3.70 3.58
C LEU A 123 -16.11 3.51 2.66
N VAL A 124 -16.15 4.23 1.53
CA VAL A 124 -17.14 3.96 0.48
C VAL A 124 -16.45 3.16 -0.63
N VAL A 125 -16.94 1.94 -0.86
CA VAL A 125 -16.44 1.02 -1.90
C VAL A 125 -17.63 0.56 -2.73
N ASP A 126 -17.58 0.76 -4.05
CA ASP A 126 -18.68 0.48 -4.98
C ASP A 126 -20.01 1.10 -4.53
N GLY A 127 -19.95 2.32 -3.97
CA GLY A 127 -21.10 3.06 -3.44
C GLY A 127 -21.67 2.53 -2.10
N ASN A 128 -21.09 1.49 -1.50
CA ASN A 128 -21.48 0.95 -0.19
C ASN A 128 -20.53 1.44 0.90
N SER A 129 -21.07 1.69 2.10
CA SER A 129 -20.33 2.25 3.24
C SER A 129 -19.91 1.14 4.20
N TYR A 130 -18.61 1.07 4.50
CA TYR A 130 -17.97 0.06 5.35
C TYR A 130 -17.19 0.70 6.49
N ASP A 131 -17.12 0.01 7.61
CA ASP A 131 -16.31 0.46 8.74
C ASP A 131 -14.82 0.23 8.45
N LEU A 132 -13.95 1.07 9.02
CA LEU A 132 -12.50 0.81 8.95
C LEU A 132 -12.13 -0.49 9.68
N ASP A 133 -12.90 -0.90 10.68
CA ASP A 133 -12.70 -2.15 11.41
C ASP A 133 -12.98 -3.40 10.54
N ASP A 134 -13.75 -3.24 9.46
CA ASP A 134 -14.04 -4.30 8.48
C ASP A 134 -12.92 -4.46 7.43
N LEU A 135 -11.91 -3.57 7.44
CA LEU A 135 -10.81 -3.58 6.48
C LEU A 135 -9.87 -4.77 6.73
N VAL A 136 -9.76 -5.65 5.74
CA VAL A 136 -8.88 -6.84 5.80
C VAL A 136 -7.53 -6.55 5.13
N GLN A 137 -7.56 -5.91 3.97
CA GLN A 137 -6.35 -5.68 3.18
C GLN A 137 -6.41 -4.34 2.44
N VAL A 138 -5.25 -3.69 2.36
CA VAL A 138 -5.00 -2.56 1.46
C VAL A 138 -3.97 -2.99 0.44
N MET A 139 -4.31 -2.86 -0.83
CA MET A 139 -3.43 -3.15 -1.96
C MET A 139 -3.04 -1.85 -2.65
N ASP A 140 -1.81 -1.79 -3.12
CA ASP A 140 -1.45 -0.75 -4.08
C ASP A 140 -2.24 -0.98 -5.37
N SER A 141 -2.81 0.09 -5.92
CA SER A 141 -3.64 0.03 -7.12
C SER A 141 -2.88 -0.58 -8.31
N TYR A 142 -1.55 -0.46 -8.37
CA TYR A 142 -0.75 -1.16 -9.38
C TYR A 142 -0.79 -2.68 -9.21
N TYR A 143 -0.64 -3.19 -7.98
CA TYR A 143 -0.66 -4.64 -7.74
C TYR A 143 -2.05 -5.25 -7.96
N ALA A 144 -3.10 -4.47 -7.71
CA ALA A 144 -4.47 -4.88 -7.98
C ALA A 144 -4.74 -5.17 -9.47
N ILE A 145 -4.12 -4.39 -10.36
CA ILE A 145 -4.33 -4.48 -11.81
C ILE A 145 -3.19 -5.18 -12.55
N LYS A 146 -2.10 -5.53 -11.87
CA LYS A 146 -0.85 -6.03 -12.49
C LYS A 146 -1.08 -7.24 -13.41
N GLU A 147 -2.02 -8.11 -13.07
CA GLU A 147 -2.37 -9.28 -13.88
C GLU A 147 -3.17 -8.93 -15.16
N TYR A 148 -3.76 -7.75 -15.22
CA TYR A 148 -4.50 -7.24 -16.37
C TYR A 148 -3.66 -6.36 -17.28
N LEU A 149 -2.47 -5.93 -16.84
CA LEU A 149 -1.56 -5.11 -17.65
C LEU A 149 -0.90 -5.93 -18.76
N PRO A 150 -0.56 -5.30 -19.90
CA PRO A 150 0.26 -5.92 -20.92
C PRO A 150 1.57 -6.45 -20.33
N SER A 151 2.01 -7.61 -20.79
CA SER A 151 3.18 -8.26 -20.23
C SER A 151 3.99 -9.02 -21.27
N VAL A 152 5.27 -9.24 -20.97
CA VAL A 152 6.16 -10.07 -21.78
C VAL A 152 6.84 -11.06 -20.87
N THR A 153 6.65 -12.35 -21.13
CA THR A 153 7.32 -13.42 -20.39
C THR A 153 8.81 -13.43 -20.74
N ALA A 154 9.65 -13.70 -19.74
CA ALA A 154 11.10 -13.79 -19.93
C ALA A 154 11.46 -14.89 -20.94
N GLN A 155 12.20 -14.53 -21.98
CA GLN A 155 12.55 -15.41 -23.09
C GLN A 155 13.95 -15.09 -23.61
N THR A 156 14.69 -16.13 -24.00
CA THR A 156 15.92 -15.98 -24.77
C THR A 156 15.71 -16.60 -26.14
N LYS A 157 16.00 -15.85 -27.19
CA LYS A 157 15.93 -16.28 -28.60
C LYS A 157 17.31 -16.18 -29.21
N THR A 158 17.64 -17.12 -30.09
CA THR A 158 18.90 -17.06 -30.84
C THR A 158 18.62 -16.61 -32.25
N TYR A 159 19.37 -15.61 -32.72
CA TYR A 159 19.34 -15.14 -34.10
C TYR A 159 20.71 -15.38 -34.72
N ASP A 160 20.77 -16.19 -35.78
CA ASP A 160 22.03 -16.48 -36.48
C ASP A 160 22.15 -15.61 -37.73
N LEU A 161 23.13 -14.70 -37.73
CA LEU A 161 23.44 -13.83 -38.85
C LEU A 161 23.77 -14.62 -40.14
N SER A 162 24.25 -15.86 -40.00
CA SER A 162 24.55 -16.73 -41.14
C SER A 162 23.34 -17.51 -41.66
N ASN A 163 22.27 -17.61 -40.87
CA ASN A 163 21.02 -18.27 -41.25
C ASN A 163 19.80 -17.48 -40.72
N PRO A 164 19.46 -16.35 -41.35
CA PRO A 164 18.42 -15.46 -40.88
C PRO A 164 17.05 -16.16 -40.80
N SER A 165 16.36 -15.98 -39.67
CA SER A 165 15.04 -16.55 -39.41
C SER A 165 14.14 -15.55 -38.71
N LEU A 166 12.83 -15.82 -38.75
CA LEU A 166 11.84 -15.09 -37.96
C LEU A 166 12.06 -15.37 -36.47
N ILE A 167 11.87 -14.34 -35.64
CA ILE A 167 11.90 -14.46 -34.18
C ILE A 167 10.49 -14.24 -33.63
N ASP A 168 9.95 -15.28 -33.00
CA ASP A 168 8.66 -15.22 -32.33
C ASP A 168 8.84 -14.93 -30.85
N VAL A 169 8.15 -13.90 -30.36
CA VAL A 169 8.14 -13.49 -28.95
C VAL A 169 6.72 -13.59 -28.42
N SER A 170 6.49 -14.38 -27.38
CA SER A 170 5.19 -14.41 -26.70
C SER A 170 4.98 -13.14 -25.87
N ILE A 171 3.87 -12.45 -26.12
CA ILE A 171 3.45 -11.24 -25.39
C ILE A 171 1.97 -11.34 -25.04
N ASP A 172 1.58 -10.70 -23.94
CA ASP A 172 0.20 -10.49 -23.52
C ASP A 172 -0.14 -9.01 -23.72
N LEU A 173 -1.26 -8.70 -24.37
CA LEU A 173 -1.72 -7.33 -24.57
C LEU A 173 -2.54 -6.80 -23.37
N GLY A 174 -2.71 -7.57 -22.30
CA GLY A 174 -3.53 -7.19 -21.16
C GLY A 174 -5.00 -7.58 -21.34
N SER A 175 -5.81 -7.23 -20.34
CA SER A 175 -7.25 -7.53 -20.31
C SER A 175 -8.03 -6.53 -19.43
N LYS A 176 -9.35 -6.69 -19.33
CA LYS A 176 -10.23 -6.01 -18.36
C LYS A 176 -10.18 -4.48 -18.42
N GLY A 177 -10.07 -3.91 -19.63
CA GLY A 177 -10.00 -2.47 -19.85
C GLY A 177 -8.59 -1.90 -19.80
N TYR A 178 -7.58 -2.74 -19.58
CA TYR A 178 -6.15 -2.40 -19.63
C TYR A 178 -5.46 -2.96 -20.87
N GLU A 179 -6.24 -3.40 -21.88
CA GLU A 179 -5.71 -3.91 -23.12
C GLU A 179 -4.92 -2.85 -23.90
N ALA A 180 -3.76 -3.24 -24.41
CA ALA A 180 -2.97 -2.47 -25.36
C ALA A 180 -3.55 -2.63 -26.77
N SER A 181 -3.72 -1.51 -27.47
CA SER A 181 -4.15 -1.54 -28.88
C SER A 181 -3.00 -1.86 -29.84
N SER A 182 -1.77 -1.56 -29.44
CA SER A 182 -0.56 -1.84 -30.21
C SER A 182 0.66 -1.95 -29.29
N VAL A 183 1.77 -2.44 -29.84
CA VAL A 183 3.06 -2.50 -29.15
C VAL A 183 4.17 -2.00 -30.07
N ALA A 184 5.03 -1.14 -29.54
CA ALA A 184 6.28 -0.75 -30.18
C ALA A 184 7.44 -1.53 -29.57
N VAL A 185 8.37 -1.99 -30.42
CA VAL A 185 9.57 -2.69 -29.99
C VAL A 185 10.79 -1.79 -30.18
N VAL A 186 11.63 -1.70 -29.17
CA VAL A 186 12.88 -0.94 -29.17
C VAL A 186 14.05 -1.88 -29.01
N LEU A 187 15.07 -1.67 -29.83
CA LEU A 187 16.34 -2.39 -29.82
C LEU A 187 17.47 -1.36 -29.92
N ASN A 188 18.44 -1.42 -29.01
CA ASN A 188 19.55 -0.45 -28.91
C ASN A 188 19.10 1.02 -28.87
N GLY A 189 17.97 1.29 -28.22
CA GLY A 189 17.41 2.64 -28.10
C GLY A 189 16.70 3.15 -29.35
N GLN A 190 16.60 2.35 -30.42
CA GLN A 190 15.86 2.69 -31.64
C GLN A 190 14.61 1.82 -31.79
N TYR A 191 13.53 2.41 -32.31
CA TYR A 191 12.32 1.67 -32.63
C TYR A 191 12.53 0.78 -33.85
N ILE A 192 12.12 -0.49 -33.75
CA ILE A 192 12.01 -1.38 -34.91
C ILE A 192 10.82 -0.91 -35.76
N ASP A 193 11.06 -0.73 -37.06
CA ASP A 193 10.02 -0.34 -38.02
C ASP A 193 8.87 -1.36 -38.01
N SER A 194 7.65 -0.86 -37.88
CA SER A 194 6.42 -1.66 -37.84
C SER A 194 6.27 -2.66 -38.98
N LYS A 195 6.87 -2.40 -40.16
CA LYS A 195 6.82 -3.35 -41.29
C LYS A 195 7.52 -4.68 -41.02
N TYR A 196 8.45 -4.71 -40.06
CA TYR A 196 9.15 -5.92 -39.64
C TYR A 196 8.43 -6.67 -38.52
N LEU A 197 7.34 -6.10 -37.99
CA LEU A 197 6.62 -6.63 -36.85
C LEU A 197 5.25 -7.15 -37.30
N LYS A 198 4.91 -8.35 -36.87
CA LYS A 198 3.57 -8.91 -37.05
C LYS A 198 3.10 -9.52 -35.75
N TYR A 199 1.92 -9.12 -35.28
CA TYR A 199 1.29 -9.72 -34.12
C TYR A 199 0.15 -10.63 -34.56
N ASP A 200 0.14 -11.85 -34.03
CA ASP A 200 -0.96 -12.80 -34.18
C ASP A 200 -1.13 -13.60 -32.89
N ASN A 201 -2.32 -13.49 -32.29
CA ASN A 201 -2.78 -14.29 -31.15
C ASN A 201 -1.72 -14.56 -30.06
N GLY A 202 -1.21 -13.50 -29.43
CA GLY A 202 -0.22 -13.59 -28.34
C GLY A 202 1.24 -13.76 -28.79
N THR A 203 1.50 -13.83 -30.09
CA THR A 203 2.85 -13.96 -30.63
C THR A 203 3.20 -12.75 -31.49
N LEU A 204 4.27 -12.06 -31.13
CA LEU A 204 4.88 -11.02 -31.93
C LEU A 204 6.06 -11.62 -32.71
N THR A 205 5.88 -11.73 -34.03
CA THR A 205 6.91 -12.17 -34.96
C THR A 205 7.71 -10.97 -35.45
N ILE A 206 9.04 -11.06 -35.36
CA ILE A 206 10.00 -10.05 -35.81
C ILE A 206 10.76 -10.61 -37.01
N SER A 207 10.79 -9.84 -38.09
CA SER A 207 11.45 -10.20 -39.35
C SER A 207 12.98 -10.09 -39.21
N PRO A 208 13.77 -10.96 -39.87
CA PRO A 208 15.22 -11.00 -39.74
C PRO A 208 15.93 -9.68 -40.07
N GLU A 209 15.36 -8.88 -40.97
CA GLU A 209 15.87 -7.56 -41.37
C GLU A 209 15.98 -6.58 -40.20
N ALA A 210 15.21 -6.78 -39.12
CA ALA A 210 15.32 -5.98 -37.91
C ALA A 210 16.66 -6.20 -37.16
N PHE A 211 17.38 -7.28 -37.48
CA PHE A 211 18.60 -7.70 -36.78
C PHE A 211 19.83 -7.74 -37.70
N SER A 212 19.68 -7.44 -38.99
CA SER A 212 20.75 -7.67 -39.99
C SER A 212 22.01 -6.83 -39.79
N GLU A 213 21.89 -5.68 -39.12
CA GLU A 213 23.00 -4.76 -38.85
C GLU A 213 23.69 -5.02 -37.50
N LEU A 214 23.24 -6.03 -36.74
CA LEU A 214 23.81 -6.35 -35.43
C LEU A 214 25.11 -7.15 -35.55
N GLU A 215 25.99 -6.96 -34.57
CA GLU A 215 27.13 -7.81 -34.33
C GLU A 215 26.76 -8.98 -33.40
N PRO A 216 27.55 -10.07 -33.34
CA PRO A 216 27.32 -11.11 -32.34
C PRO A 216 27.35 -10.55 -30.90
N GLY A 217 26.35 -10.89 -30.11
CA GLY A 217 26.16 -10.33 -28.77
C GLY A 217 24.78 -10.61 -28.21
N ASP A 218 24.54 -10.18 -26.98
CA ASP A 218 23.25 -10.31 -26.30
C ASP A 218 22.53 -8.96 -26.30
N TYR A 219 21.34 -8.92 -26.89
CA TYR A 219 20.56 -7.70 -27.06
C TYR A 219 19.20 -7.82 -26.36
N TYR A 220 18.80 -6.80 -25.61
CA TYR A 220 17.53 -6.78 -24.91
C TYR A 220 16.50 -5.92 -25.63
N LEU A 221 15.32 -6.47 -25.83
CA LEU A 221 14.20 -5.74 -26.40
C LEU A 221 13.44 -4.97 -25.32
N GLY A 222 13.06 -3.74 -25.64
CA GLY A 222 12.07 -2.96 -24.89
C GLY A 222 10.72 -2.99 -25.61
N PHE A 223 9.65 -3.23 -24.86
CA PHE A 223 8.27 -3.24 -25.36
C PHE A 223 7.52 -2.08 -24.72
N TYR A 224 6.88 -1.27 -25.56
CA TYR A 224 6.09 -0.11 -25.15
C TYR A 224 4.68 -0.31 -25.65
N PHE A 225 3.75 -0.48 -24.72
CA PHE A 225 2.37 -0.83 -25.02
C PHE A 225 1.50 0.43 -25.08
N ASP A 226 0.59 0.46 -26.05
CA ASP A 226 -0.41 1.51 -26.19
C ASP A 226 -1.68 1.14 -25.40
N ASP A 227 -1.53 0.98 -24.09
CA ASP A 227 -2.60 0.79 -23.11
C ASP A 227 -2.89 2.11 -22.35
N PRO A 228 -3.96 2.18 -21.53
CA PRO A 228 -4.29 3.37 -20.75
C PRO A 228 -3.17 3.85 -19.81
N LEU A 229 -2.28 2.96 -19.34
CA LEU A 229 -1.20 3.30 -18.42
C LEU A 229 0.19 3.40 -19.10
N LYS A 230 0.27 3.20 -20.42
CA LYS A 230 1.52 3.23 -21.19
C LYS A 230 2.57 2.29 -20.62
N THR A 231 2.15 1.05 -20.40
CA THR A 231 2.96 -0.02 -19.81
C THR A 231 4.23 -0.23 -20.64
N THR A 232 5.36 -0.34 -19.94
CA THR A 232 6.67 -0.56 -20.56
C THR A 232 7.34 -1.78 -19.94
N VAL A 233 7.79 -2.70 -20.77
CA VAL A 233 8.49 -3.92 -20.35
C VAL A 233 9.87 -3.96 -20.98
N LYS A 234 10.92 -3.97 -20.16
CA LYS A 234 12.32 -4.04 -20.60
C LYS A 234 12.99 -5.28 -20.02
N ASP A 235 14.09 -5.70 -20.64
CA ASP A 235 14.99 -6.73 -20.13
C ASP A 235 14.36 -8.13 -19.96
N LYS A 236 13.20 -8.37 -20.56
CA LYS A 236 12.53 -9.69 -20.56
C LYS A 236 12.90 -10.56 -21.74
N VAL A 237 13.18 -9.98 -22.89
CA VAL A 237 13.50 -10.73 -24.11
C VAL A 237 14.92 -10.44 -24.51
N CYS A 238 15.76 -11.47 -24.43
CA CYS A 238 17.14 -11.44 -24.88
C CYS A 238 17.23 -12.10 -26.26
N ILE A 239 17.78 -11.38 -27.23
CA ILE A 239 18.17 -11.90 -28.54
C ILE A 239 19.68 -12.16 -28.49
N LYS A 240 20.07 -13.43 -28.40
CA LYS A 240 21.46 -13.87 -28.55
C LYS A 240 21.78 -13.94 -30.05
N VAL A 241 22.47 -12.92 -30.53
CA VAL A 241 22.93 -12.83 -31.92
C VAL A 241 24.23 -13.60 -32.06
N VAL A 242 24.28 -14.54 -33.01
CA VAL A 242 25.45 -15.36 -33.31
C VAL A 242 25.78 -15.31 -34.80
N ARG A 243 26.95 -15.83 -35.18
CA ARG A 243 27.33 -16.02 -36.58
C ARG A 243 27.95 -17.40 -36.75
N SER A 244 27.17 -18.36 -37.21
CA SER A 244 27.68 -19.72 -37.44
C SER A 244 28.55 -19.80 -38.69
N GLY A 245 29.59 -20.64 -38.69
CA GLY A 245 30.40 -20.92 -39.88
C GLY A 245 31.66 -20.07 -40.06
N ILE A 246 32.00 -19.18 -39.11
CA ILE A 246 33.37 -18.69 -38.95
C ILE A 246 34.04 -19.61 -37.92
N PRO A 247 35.10 -20.37 -38.27
CA PRO A 247 35.86 -21.08 -37.24
C PRO A 247 36.35 -20.05 -36.22
N ASN A 248 36.18 -20.35 -34.93
CA ASN A 248 36.73 -19.53 -33.85
C ASN A 248 38.16 -19.15 -34.23
N GLY A 249 38.38 -17.88 -34.51
CA GLY A 249 39.71 -17.32 -34.50
C GLY A 249 40.11 -17.27 -33.03
N ASP A 250 40.54 -18.41 -32.49
CA ASP A 250 41.33 -18.47 -31.29
C ASP A 250 42.55 -17.57 -31.56
N LYS A 251 42.44 -16.30 -31.15
CA LYS A 251 43.59 -15.64 -30.56
C LYS A 251 43.70 -16.24 -29.17
N ASP A 252 44.32 -17.42 -29.16
CA ASP A 252 44.94 -17.99 -27.99
C ASP A 252 45.85 -16.90 -27.41
N SER A 253 45.38 -16.17 -26.41
CA SER A 253 46.22 -15.34 -25.57
C SER A 253 46.87 -16.24 -24.52
N SER A 254 47.57 -17.28 -24.97
CA SER A 254 48.50 -18.05 -24.16
C SER A 254 49.86 -17.36 -24.21
N ASP A 255 49.97 -16.17 -23.65
CA ASP A 255 51.26 -15.56 -23.27
C ASP A 255 51.01 -14.31 -22.42
N ALA A 256 50.73 -14.53 -21.14
CA ALA A 256 51.08 -13.63 -20.03
C ALA A 256 50.48 -14.13 -18.70
N ASN A 257 50.99 -15.25 -18.16
CA ASN A 257 51.21 -15.34 -16.71
C ASN A 257 52.11 -16.53 -16.36
N LYS A 258 53.41 -16.37 -16.62
CA LYS A 258 54.44 -16.97 -15.79
C LYS A 258 55.06 -15.82 -15.01
N ASP A 259 55.22 -16.03 -13.71
CA ASP A 259 55.83 -15.13 -12.72
C ASP A 259 54.86 -14.31 -11.87
N THR A 260 54.06 -14.98 -11.03
CA THR A 260 53.88 -14.56 -9.62
C THR A 260 53.34 -15.71 -8.76
N GLU A 261 54.20 -16.66 -8.44
CA GLU A 261 53.95 -17.59 -7.32
C GLU A 261 55.28 -17.79 -6.57
N LYS A 262 55.63 -16.79 -5.74
CA LYS A 262 56.60 -16.93 -4.64
C LYS A 262 56.51 -15.72 -3.70
N ALA A 263 55.69 -15.86 -2.65
CA ALA A 263 55.47 -15.01 -1.46
C ALA A 263 53.94 -14.92 -1.28
N GLU A 264 53.28 -15.37 -0.21
CA GLU A 264 53.63 -15.65 1.17
C GLU A 264 52.73 -16.81 1.66
N GLU A 265 53.34 -17.94 1.99
CA GLU A 265 52.74 -18.95 2.85
C GLU A 265 53.46 -18.87 4.20
N THR A 266 53.26 -17.76 4.93
CA THR A 266 53.63 -17.63 6.35
C THR A 266 52.88 -16.44 6.95
N GLU A 267 51.77 -16.73 7.64
CA GLU A 267 51.28 -16.03 8.85
C GLU A 267 49.80 -16.36 9.07
N LYS A 268 49.55 -17.55 9.62
CA LYS A 268 48.32 -17.84 10.39
C LYS A 268 48.62 -18.88 11.46
N THR A 269 49.44 -18.45 12.42
CA THR A 269 49.50 -19.03 13.76
C THR A 269 49.80 -17.88 14.71
N GLU A 270 49.10 -17.85 15.84
CA GLU A 270 49.21 -16.88 16.96
C GLU A 270 48.31 -15.64 16.89
N ALA A 271 47.11 -15.77 17.47
CA ALA A 271 46.62 -14.89 18.53
C ALA A 271 45.38 -15.53 19.18
N GLU A 272 45.60 -16.20 20.32
CA GLU A 272 44.72 -16.06 21.48
C GLU A 272 44.89 -14.66 22.09
#